data_AF-A0A0B7BQM9-F1
#
_entry.id   AF-A0A0B7BQM9-F1
#
_cell.length_a   1.000
_cell.length_b   1.000
_cell.length_c   1.000
_cell.angle_alpha   90.00
_cell.angle_beta   90.00
_cell.angle_gamma   90.00
#
_symmetry.space_group_name_H-M   'P 1'
#
loop_
_entity.id
_entity.type
_entity.pdbx_description
1 polymer ?
#
loop_
_entity_poly.entity_id
_entity_poly.type
_entity_poly.pdbx_seq_one_letter_code
_entity_poly.pdbx_strand_id
1 'polypeptide(L)'
;PETTSYSNPEDTFAYKDHFHYRYDTLEFVGMNIPTLNEYIKEKQEHDRVFAGFLLKGIGRSANVNFEICNAAGDNCFVGGEFTLLGGP
;
A
#
# COMPACT_ATOMS: atom_id res chain seq x y z
N PRO A 1 26.27 -6.24 -12.05
CA PRO A 1 27.12 -5.05 -11.88
C PRO A 1 26.33 -3.85 -11.35
N GLU A 2 25.26 -3.42 -12.04
CA GLU A 2 24.46 -2.25 -11.62
C GLU A 2 23.72 -2.47 -10.30
N THR A 3 23.04 -3.60 -10.11
CA THR A 3 22.33 -3.92 -8.86
C THR A 3 23.27 -4.07 -7.66
N THR A 4 24.53 -4.44 -7.89
CA THR A 4 25.55 -4.49 -6.85
C THR A 4 26.06 -3.08 -6.52
N SER A 5 26.27 -2.23 -7.54
CA SER A 5 26.72 -0.85 -7.38
C SER A 5 25.68 0.04 -6.68
N TYR A 6 24.40 -0.18 -6.97
CA TYR A 6 23.27 0.56 -6.40
C TYR A 6 22.50 -0.30 -5.37
N SER A 7 23.24 -1.00 -4.51
CA SER A 7 22.68 -1.92 -3.51
C SER A 7 22.20 -1.21 -2.24
N ASN A 8 22.63 0.03 -1.99
CA ASN A 8 22.05 0.82 -0.91
C ASN A 8 20.66 1.31 -1.32
N PRO A 9 19.65 1.24 -0.44
CA PRO A 9 18.30 1.67 -0.78
C PRO A 9 18.20 3.10 -1.33
N GLU A 10 19.00 4.03 -0.81
CA GLU A 10 19.06 5.42 -1.27
C GLU A 10 19.45 5.57 -2.75
N ASP A 11 20.25 4.64 -3.27
CA ASP A 11 20.69 4.64 -4.66
C ASP A 11 19.59 4.18 -5.62
N THR A 12 18.52 3.54 -5.12
CA THR A 12 17.52 2.88 -5.99
C THR A 12 16.43 3.83 -6.50
N PHE A 13 16.27 5.01 -5.90
CA PHE A 13 15.19 5.95 -6.23
C PHE A 13 15.34 6.58 -7.62
N ALA A 14 16.57 6.88 -8.06
CA ALA A 14 16.87 7.46 -9.37
C ALA A 14 16.87 6.39 -10.48
N TYR A 15 15.83 5.56 -10.52
CA TYR A 15 15.77 4.33 -11.34
C TYR A 15 15.97 4.56 -12.84
N LYS A 16 15.57 5.72 -13.36
CA LYS A 16 15.75 6.06 -14.79
C LYS A 16 17.22 6.24 -15.15
N ASP A 17 18.00 6.81 -14.24
CA ASP A 17 19.39 7.16 -14.46
C ASP A 17 20.31 6.00 -14.06
N HIS A 18 19.96 5.25 -13.00
CA HIS A 18 20.75 4.14 -12.47
C HIS A 18 20.44 2.78 -13.09
N PHE A 19 19.19 2.54 -13.52
CA PHE A 19 18.75 1.24 -14.08
C PHE A 19 18.19 1.35 -15.50
N HIS A 20 18.26 2.53 -16.10
CA HIS A 20 18.01 2.77 -17.52
C HIS A 20 16.66 2.28 -18.06
N TYR A 21 15.64 2.18 -17.21
CA TYR A 21 14.28 1.82 -17.62
C TYR A 21 13.27 2.92 -17.30
N ARG A 22 12.17 2.93 -18.05
CA ARG A 22 11.04 3.84 -17.87
C ARG A 22 9.75 3.06 -18.10
N TYR A 23 8.68 3.50 -17.43
CA TYR A 23 7.33 3.08 -17.77
C TYR A 23 6.82 3.93 -18.92
N ASP A 24 5.98 3.34 -19.77
CA ASP A 24 5.33 4.05 -20.86
C ASP A 24 4.41 5.15 -20.32
N THR A 25 3.66 4.85 -19.27
CA THR A 25 2.80 5.79 -18.56
C THR A 25 2.93 5.64 -17.04
N LEU A 26 2.80 6.78 -16.34
CA LEU A 26 2.69 6.83 -14.88
C LEU A 26 1.28 7.29 -14.54
N GLU A 27 0.34 6.36 -14.66
CA GLU A 27 -1.07 6.59 -14.45
C GLU A 27 -1.63 5.53 -13.51
N PHE A 28 -2.65 5.90 -12.75
CA PHE A 28 -3.33 4.99 -11.84
C PHE A 28 -4.81 4.95 -12.18
N VAL A 29 -5.30 3.80 -12.64
CA VAL A 29 -6.72 3.61 -13.04
C VAL A 29 -7.16 4.68 -14.05
N GLY A 30 -6.31 4.99 -15.03
CA GLY A 30 -6.56 6.01 -16.06
C GLY A 30 -6.44 7.47 -15.59
N MET A 31 -6.06 7.70 -14.33
CA MET A 31 -5.76 9.04 -13.84
C MET A 31 -4.27 9.35 -14.02
N ASN A 32 -3.98 10.46 -14.70
CA ASN A 32 -2.64 11.05 -14.69
C ASN A 32 -2.30 11.66 -13.32
N ILE A 33 -1.05 12.07 -13.14
CA ILE A 33 -0.54 12.58 -11.86
C ILE A 33 -1.36 13.78 -11.33
N PRO A 34 -1.66 14.83 -12.12
CA PRO A 34 -2.53 15.93 -11.67
C PRO A 34 -3.92 15.48 -11.21
N THR A 35 -4.61 14.65 -12.01
CA THR A 35 -5.95 14.16 -11.70
C THR A 35 -5.95 13.29 -10.45
N LEU A 36 -4.95 12.43 -10.28
CA LEU A 36 -4.79 11.61 -9.08
C LEU A 36 -4.59 12.47 -7.83
N ASN A 37 -3.85 13.58 -7.93
CA ASN A 37 -3.63 14.51 -6.82
C ASN A 37 -4.91 15.27 -6.44
N GLU A 38 -5.70 15.70 -7.42
CA GLU A 38 -7.02 16.29 -7.18
C GLU A 38 -7.97 15.31 -6.51
N TYR A 39 -8.01 14.07 -7.00
CA TYR A 39 -8.79 12.98 -6.39
C TYR A 39 -8.41 12.74 -4.92
N ILE A 40 -7.12 12.69 -4.60
CA ILE A 40 -6.66 12.52 -3.21
C ILE A 40 -7.10 13.69 -2.33
N LYS A 41 -7.01 14.92 -2.82
CA LYS A 41 -7.44 16.12 -2.08
C LYS A 41 -8.94 16.09 -1.80
N GLU A 42 -9.75 15.77 -2.79
CA GLU A 42 -11.20 15.57 -2.62
C GLU A 42 -11.49 14.54 -1.52
N LYS A 43 -10.76 13.41 -1.49
CA LYS A 43 -10.91 12.39 -0.43
C LYS A 43 -10.46 12.84 0.95
N GLN A 44 -9.67 13.90 1.06
CA GLN A 44 -9.23 14.47 2.34
C GLN A 44 -10.22 15.49 2.90
N GLU A 45 -11.18 15.99 2.11
CA GLU A 45 -12.16 17.01 2.53
C GLU A 45 -13.28 16.47 3.44
N HIS A 46 -13.30 15.16 3.70
CA HIS A 46 -14.32 14.50 4.52
C HIS A 46 -13.72 13.77 5.72
N ASP A 47 -14.51 13.68 6.79
CA ASP A 47 -14.16 12.90 7.97
C ASP A 47 -14.01 11.42 7.65
N ARG A 48 -12.97 10.78 8.21
CA ARG A 48 -12.63 9.38 7.94
C ARG A 48 -12.24 8.69 9.23
N VAL A 49 -12.65 7.43 9.36
CA VAL A 49 -12.29 6.55 10.47
C VAL A 49 -11.48 5.38 9.91
N PHE A 50 -10.36 5.05 10.55
CA PHE A 50 -9.46 3.99 10.13
C PHE A 50 -9.24 2.99 11.27
N ALA A 51 -9.13 1.70 10.93
CA ALA A 51 -8.64 0.67 11.83
C ALA A 51 -7.11 0.57 11.73
N GLY A 52 -6.42 0.73 12.85
CA GLY A 52 -4.95 0.62 12.92
C GLY A 52 -4.53 -0.80 13.30
N PHE A 53 -3.54 -1.36 12.58
CA PHE A 53 -3.01 -2.69 12.83
C PHE A 53 -1.52 -2.62 13.17
N LEU A 54 -1.11 -3.26 14.28
CA LEU A 54 0.30 -3.47 14.59
C LEU A 54 0.77 -4.78 13.95
N LEU A 55 1.66 -4.68 12.96
CA LEU A 55 2.14 -5.83 12.20
C LEU A 55 3.49 -6.30 12.73
N LYS A 56 3.60 -7.62 12.96
CA LYS A 56 4.85 -8.31 13.29
C LYS A 56 5.12 -9.39 12.25
N GLY A 57 6.38 -9.59 11.89
CA GLY A 57 6.81 -10.73 11.07
C GLY A 57 6.54 -12.05 11.79
N ILE A 58 5.72 -12.91 11.17
CA ILE A 58 5.31 -14.21 11.75
C ILE A 58 6.00 -15.42 11.09
N GLY A 59 6.97 -15.20 10.19
CA GLY A 59 7.70 -16.27 9.49
C GLY A 59 6.86 -17.12 8.53
N ARG A 60 5.71 -16.59 8.09
CA ARG A 60 4.80 -17.23 7.12
C ARG A 60 3.87 -16.19 6.50
N SER A 61 3.28 -16.52 5.37
CA SER A 61 2.21 -15.72 4.77
C SER A 61 0.87 -15.96 5.50
N ALA A 62 0.05 -14.91 5.60
CA ALA A 62 -1.28 -14.97 6.20
C ALA A 62 -2.22 -13.94 5.55
N ASN A 63 -3.49 -14.31 5.37
CA ASN A 63 -4.57 -13.37 5.07
C ASN A 63 -5.30 -13.04 6.39
N VAL A 64 -5.53 -11.74 6.63
CA VAL A 64 -6.26 -11.21 7.78
C VAL A 64 -7.57 -10.63 7.27
N ASN A 65 -8.68 -11.21 7.69
CA ASN A 65 -10.02 -10.65 7.54
C ASN A 65 -10.46 -10.07 8.88
N PHE A 66 -11.02 -8.86 8.90
CA PHE A 66 -11.55 -8.27 10.12
C PHE A 66 -12.99 -7.79 9.93
N GLU A 67 -13.73 -7.81 11.03
CA GLU A 67 -15.12 -7.39 11.10
C GLU A 67 -15.27 -6.26 12.11
N ILE A 68 -16.27 -5.41 11.91
CA ILE A 68 -16.64 -4.35 12.83
C ILE A 68 -17.99 -4.73 13.43
N CYS A 69 -18.01 -4.89 14.75
CA CYS A 69 -19.20 -5.28 15.49
C CYS A 69 -19.71 -4.14 16.37
N ASN A 70 -21.01 -4.14 16.65
CA ASN A 70 -21.57 -3.29 17.69
C ASN A 70 -21.10 -3.72 19.10
N ALA A 71 -21.42 -2.93 20.13
CA ALA A 71 -20.99 -3.21 21.50
C ALA A 71 -21.53 -4.53 22.09
N ALA A 72 -22.68 -5.00 21.61
CA ALA A 72 -23.28 -6.27 22.03
C ALA A 72 -22.66 -7.48 21.33
N GLY A 73 -21.92 -7.28 20.24
CA GLY A 73 -21.27 -8.33 19.46
C GLY A 73 -22.22 -9.20 18.64
N ASP A 74 -23.50 -8.84 18.56
CA ASP A 74 -24.55 -9.60 17.89
C ASP A 74 -24.81 -9.13 16.45
N ASN A 75 -24.25 -7.98 16.06
CA ASN A 75 -24.32 -7.45 14.71
C ASN A 75 -22.94 -6.98 14.25
N CYS A 76 -22.40 -7.69 13.25
CA CYS A 76 -21.08 -7.46 12.67
C CYS A 76 -21.19 -7.29 11.16
N PHE A 77 -20.30 -6.47 10.60
CA PHE A 77 -20.11 -6.34 9.16
C PHE A 77 -18.64 -6.49 8.79
N VAL A 78 -18.40 -6.94 7.56
CA VAL A 78 -17.04 -7.12 7.03
C VAL A 78 -16.35 -5.76 6.95
N GLY A 79 -15.26 -5.60 7.70
CA GLY A 79 -14.47 -4.36 7.76
C GLY A 79 -13.41 -4.28 6.67
N GLY A 80 -12.96 -5.43 6.17
CA GLY A 80 -12.00 -5.55 5.07
C GLY A 80 -11.01 -6.69 5.29
N GLU A 81 -10.04 -6.77 4.38
CA GLU A 81 -8.97 -7.76 4.44
C GLU A 81 -7.62 -7.17 4.03
N PHE A 82 -6.53 -7.77 4.54
CA PHE A 82 -5.17 -7.50 4.06
C PHE A 82 -4.30 -8.74 4.21
N THR A 83 -3.23 -8.82 3.41
CA THR A 83 -2.32 -9.98 3.40
C THR A 83 -0.93 -9.59 3.88
N LEU A 84 -0.34 -10.45 4.71
CA LEU A 84 1.05 -10.43 5.10
C LEU A 84 1.79 -11.54 4.33
N LEU A 85 2.87 -11.20 3.66
CA LEU A 85 3.75 -12.16 3.01
C LEU A 85 4.91 -12.51 3.95
N GLY A 86 5.26 -13.80 4.04
CA GLY A 86 6.38 -14.28 4.83
C GLY A 86 6.85 -15.67 4.42
N GLY A 87 8.13 -15.95 4.63
CA GLY A 87 8.74 -17.26 4.41
C GLY A 87 9.40 -17.83 5.68
N PRO A 88 9.82 -19.10 5.64
CA PRO A 88 10.51 -19.78 6.73
C PRO A 88 11.76 -19.06 7.23
#